data_AF-A0A9Q3HID7-F1
#
_entry.id   AF-A0A9Q3HID7-F1
#
_cell.length_a   1.000
_cell.length_b   1.000
_cell.length_c   1.000
_cell.angle_alpha   90.00
_cell.angle_beta   90.00
_cell.angle_gamma   90.00
#
_symmetry.space_group_name_H-M   'P 1'
#
loop_
_entity.id
_entity.type
_entity.pdbx_description
1 polymer ?
#
loop_
_entity_poly.entity_id
_entity_poly.type
_entity_poly.pdbx_seq_one_letter_code
_entity_poly.pdbx_strand_id
1 'polypeptide(L)'
;MTRGDHGDKLPLPRQVAVAVAFRITGDQSDIVQYLLVSSRKHANSWVLPKGGIEGEFELSNPGLCALREAWEEGGIKGRVVYPLVPLHKSVDPKSHRDARKSGTFVPKATYSFWLIKVTTEEAHGWPEEKERERRWVGKQEAIELVEWRNDGAVEALAKVKEQDLLIAAPTG
;
A
#
# COMPACT_ATOMS: atom_id res chain seq x y z
N MET A 1 47.37 17.47 -1.64
CA MET A 1 46.47 17.11 -0.52
C MET A 1 45.23 17.98 -0.59
N THR A 2 44.12 17.43 -1.06
CA THR A 2 42.78 17.99 -0.86
C THR A 2 41.89 16.79 -0.56
N ARG A 3 41.65 16.55 0.74
CA ARG A 3 40.62 15.60 1.18
C ARG A 3 39.29 16.19 0.72
N GLY A 4 38.63 15.50 -0.22
CA GLY A 4 37.28 15.86 -0.62
C GLY A 4 36.39 15.87 0.61
N ASP A 5 35.67 16.95 0.80
CA ASP A 5 34.61 17.10 1.78
C ASP A 5 33.46 16.16 1.38
N HIS A 6 33.55 14.90 1.79
CA HIS A 6 32.42 13.98 1.81
C HIS A 6 31.66 14.23 3.10
N GLY A 7 30.96 15.37 3.17
CA GLY A 7 29.89 15.52 4.15
C GLY A 7 28.91 14.37 3.93
N ASP A 8 28.83 13.47 4.91
CA ASP A 8 27.95 12.29 4.88
C ASP A 8 26.53 12.74 4.57
N LYS A 9 26.11 12.65 3.29
CA LYS A 9 24.76 13.01 2.89
C LYS A 9 23.81 12.08 3.61
N LEU A 10 22.86 12.67 4.34
CA LEU A 10 21.80 11.89 4.98
C LEU A 10 21.07 11.07 3.91
N PRO A 11 20.72 9.81 4.21
CA PRO A 11 19.99 8.95 3.28
C PRO A 11 18.63 9.57 2.97
N LEU A 12 18.07 9.26 1.80
CA LEU A 12 16.70 9.60 1.46
C LEU A 12 15.77 8.41 1.77
N PRO A 13 14.59 8.64 2.39
CA PRO A 13 13.60 7.60 2.57
C PRO A 13 13.13 7.05 1.22
N ARG A 14 13.00 5.72 1.11
CA ARG A 14 12.36 5.09 -0.05
C ARG A 14 10.91 5.56 -0.17
N GLN A 15 10.46 5.93 -1.36
CA GLN A 15 9.05 6.21 -1.60
C GLN A 15 8.32 4.90 -1.90
N VAL A 16 7.23 4.65 -1.17
CA VAL A 16 6.41 3.43 -1.28
C VAL A 16 4.96 3.81 -1.53
N ALA A 17 4.34 3.21 -2.54
CA ALA A 17 2.90 3.31 -2.75
C ALA A 17 2.21 2.05 -2.24
N VAL A 18 1.05 2.21 -1.63
CA VAL A 18 0.27 1.15 -0.99
C VAL A 18 -1.13 1.11 -1.60
N ALA A 19 -1.55 -0.07 -2.03
CA ALA A 19 -2.88 -0.31 -2.57
C ALA A 19 -3.89 -0.57 -1.43
N VAL A 20 -4.83 0.36 -1.25
CA VAL A 20 -6.06 0.10 -0.49
C VAL A 20 -7.11 -0.36 -1.51
N ALA A 21 -6.96 -1.58 -2.01
CA ALA A 21 -7.84 -2.13 -3.04
C ALA A 21 -9.12 -2.68 -2.40
N PHE A 22 -10.27 -2.29 -2.95
CA PHE A 22 -11.57 -2.74 -2.47
C PHE A 22 -12.46 -3.25 -3.60
N ARG A 23 -13.34 -4.19 -3.24
CA ARG A 23 -14.46 -4.64 -4.07
C ARG A 23 -15.77 -4.46 -3.31
N ILE A 24 -16.87 -4.37 -4.07
CA ILE A 24 -18.23 -4.35 -3.51
C ILE A 24 -18.86 -5.72 -3.81
N THR A 25 -19.35 -6.40 -2.79
CA THR A 25 -20.05 -7.69 -2.89
C THR A 25 -21.56 -7.50 -2.66
N GLY A 26 -22.37 -8.44 -3.17
CA GLY A 26 -23.82 -8.46 -2.92
C GLY A 26 -24.24 -9.20 -1.64
N ASP A 27 -23.28 -9.58 -0.80
CA ASP A 27 -23.52 -10.25 0.48
C ASP A 27 -24.02 -9.22 1.51
N GLN A 28 -24.98 -9.63 2.36
CA GLN A 28 -25.52 -8.80 3.44
C GLN A 28 -24.50 -8.56 4.58
N SER A 29 -23.47 -9.40 4.70
CA SER A 29 -22.27 -9.14 5.52
C SER A 29 -21.10 -8.67 4.67
N ASP A 30 -20.41 -7.61 5.10
CA ASP A 30 -19.23 -7.02 4.46
C ASP A 30 -19.41 -6.68 2.97
N ILE A 31 -20.40 -5.81 2.69
CA ILE A 31 -20.67 -5.27 1.34
C ILE A 31 -19.40 -4.69 0.71
N VAL A 32 -18.47 -4.14 1.50
CA VAL A 32 -17.16 -3.70 1.04
C VAL A 32 -16.09 -4.62 1.62
N GLN A 33 -15.23 -5.15 0.74
CA GLN A 33 -14.11 -6.00 1.13
C GLN A 33 -12.79 -5.42 0.62
N TYR A 34 -11.73 -5.60 1.40
CA TYR A 34 -10.40 -5.11 1.13
C TYR A 34 -9.42 -6.25 0.85
N LEU A 35 -8.52 -6.01 -0.09
CA LEU A 35 -7.47 -6.96 -0.45
C LEU A 35 -6.34 -6.89 0.57
N LEU A 36 -6.01 -8.03 1.16
CA LEU A 36 -4.75 -8.25 1.84
C LEU A 36 -3.93 -9.32 1.12
N VAL A 37 -2.60 -9.20 1.22
CA VAL A 37 -1.64 -10.19 0.75
C VAL A 37 -0.74 -10.66 1.88
N SER A 38 -0.26 -11.89 1.82
CA SER A 38 0.63 -12.45 2.84
C SER A 38 1.99 -11.75 2.83
N SER A 39 2.60 -11.61 4.00
CA SER A 39 3.93 -11.00 4.15
C SER A 39 5.03 -12.02 3.85
N ARG A 40 5.91 -11.72 2.88
CA ARG A 40 7.11 -12.56 2.61
C ARG A 40 8.10 -12.67 3.77
N LYS A 41 8.14 -11.65 4.64
CA LYS A 41 9.14 -11.56 5.72
C LYS A 41 8.63 -12.06 7.07
N HIS A 42 7.31 -12.11 7.23
CA HIS A 42 6.66 -12.42 8.50
C HIS A 42 5.58 -13.46 8.23
N ALA A 43 5.87 -14.71 8.55
CA ALA A 43 4.94 -15.82 8.35
C ALA A 43 3.60 -15.53 9.06
N ASN A 44 2.50 -16.00 8.46
CA ASN A 44 1.14 -15.85 8.98
C ASN A 44 0.71 -14.39 9.24
N SER A 45 1.38 -13.42 8.60
CA SER A 45 1.08 -12.00 8.75
C SER A 45 0.61 -11.41 7.43
N TRP A 46 -0.33 -10.48 7.51
CA TRP A 46 -0.96 -9.88 6.33
C TRP A 46 -0.59 -8.39 6.21
N VAL A 47 -0.58 -7.89 4.97
CA VAL A 47 -0.36 -6.48 4.65
C VAL A 47 -1.25 -6.06 3.49
N LEU A 48 -1.43 -4.76 3.33
CA LEU A 48 -1.87 -4.20 2.05
C LEU A 48 -0.76 -4.36 0.99
N PRO A 49 -1.11 -4.61 -0.29
CA PRO A 49 -0.12 -4.68 -1.35
C PRO A 49 0.66 -3.39 -1.48
N LYS A 50 1.98 -3.48 -1.65
CA LYS A 50 2.84 -2.29 -1.68
C LYS A 50 4.23 -2.57 -2.20
N GLY A 51 4.82 -1.52 -2.78
CA GLY A 51 6.23 -1.53 -3.11
C GLY A 51 6.74 -0.17 -3.56
N GLY A 52 7.95 -0.19 -4.12
CA GLY A 52 8.69 1.04 -4.37
C GLY A 52 8.17 1.74 -5.61
N ILE A 53 8.18 3.07 -5.57
CA ILE A 53 8.00 3.88 -6.76
C ILE A 53 9.21 3.69 -7.67
N GLU A 54 8.95 3.36 -8.94
CA GLU A 54 9.98 3.12 -9.95
C GLU A 54 9.87 4.11 -11.12
N GLY A 55 10.99 4.75 -11.44
CA GLY A 55 11.09 5.71 -12.54
C GLY A 55 10.34 7.02 -12.32
N GLU A 56 10.56 7.97 -13.23
CA GLU A 56 10.00 9.33 -13.15
C GLU A 56 8.47 9.34 -13.30
N PHE A 57 7.91 8.37 -14.03
CA PHE A 57 6.48 8.31 -14.30
C PHE A 57 5.68 8.00 -13.03
N GLU A 58 6.04 6.94 -12.29
CA GLU A 58 5.40 6.64 -11.00
C GLU A 58 5.75 7.69 -9.94
N LEU A 59 6.91 8.34 -10.03
CA LEU A 59 7.25 9.44 -9.11
C LEU A 59 6.28 10.62 -9.25
N SER A 60 5.91 10.96 -10.49
CA SER A 60 4.90 12.00 -10.76
C SER A 60 3.46 11.56 -10.44
N ASN A 61 3.20 10.24 -10.44
CA ASN A 61 1.89 9.67 -10.16
C ASN A 61 2.00 8.34 -9.37
N PRO A 62 2.18 8.41 -8.04
CA PRO A 62 2.40 7.22 -7.22
C PRO A 62 1.21 6.25 -7.16
N GLY A 63 0.01 6.69 -7.56
CA GLY A 63 -1.14 5.80 -7.69
C GLY A 63 -0.94 4.70 -8.73
N LEU A 64 -0.08 4.94 -9.74
CA LEU A 64 0.30 3.92 -10.73
C LEU A 64 1.14 2.80 -10.11
N CYS A 65 2.08 3.16 -9.23
CA CYS A 65 2.82 2.18 -8.44
C CYS A 65 1.85 1.33 -7.60
N ALA A 66 0.88 1.93 -6.92
CA ALA A 66 -0.12 1.17 -6.16
C ALA A 66 -0.95 0.21 -7.03
N LEU A 67 -1.30 0.61 -8.27
CA LEU A 67 -1.98 -0.29 -9.22
C LEU A 67 -1.08 -1.46 -9.66
N ARG A 68 0.19 -1.19 -9.93
CA ARG A 68 1.18 -2.23 -10.28
C ARG A 68 1.35 -3.23 -9.13
N GLU A 69 1.49 -2.75 -7.90
CA GLU A 69 1.68 -3.61 -6.73
C GLU A 69 0.42 -4.44 -6.42
N ALA A 70 -0.78 -3.88 -6.62
CA ALA A 70 -2.03 -4.66 -6.53
C ALA A 70 -2.08 -5.80 -7.57
N TRP A 71 -1.56 -5.55 -8.77
CA TRP A 71 -1.44 -6.56 -9.82
C TRP A 71 -0.38 -7.62 -9.49
N GLU A 72 0.82 -7.18 -9.14
CA GLU A 72 1.97 -8.06 -8.90
C GLU A 72 1.75 -8.96 -7.68
N GLU A 73 1.36 -8.39 -6.55
CA GLU A 73 1.26 -9.13 -5.29
C GLU A 73 -0.12 -9.81 -5.12
N GLY A 74 -1.18 -9.28 -5.72
CA GLY A 74 -2.56 -9.70 -5.48
C GLY A 74 -3.35 -10.14 -6.72
N GLY A 75 -2.78 -10.04 -7.92
CA GLY A 75 -3.49 -10.36 -9.17
C GLY A 75 -4.70 -9.45 -9.44
N ILE A 76 -4.68 -8.22 -8.91
CA ILE A 76 -5.80 -7.28 -9.00
C ILE A 76 -5.51 -6.18 -10.03
N LYS A 77 -6.47 -5.99 -10.95
CA LYS A 77 -6.53 -4.82 -11.81
C LYS A 77 -7.66 -3.91 -11.35
N GLY A 78 -7.45 -2.61 -11.48
CA GLY A 78 -8.43 -1.64 -11.01
C GLY A 78 -8.10 -0.23 -11.48
N ARG A 79 -8.75 0.72 -10.81
CA ARG A 79 -8.52 2.14 -11.02
C ARG A 79 -8.42 2.87 -9.69
N VAL A 80 -7.54 3.87 -9.64
CA VAL A 80 -7.49 4.80 -8.51
C VAL A 80 -8.81 5.58 -8.46
N VAL A 81 -9.43 5.65 -7.28
CA VAL A 81 -10.67 6.40 -7.07
C VAL A 81 -10.39 7.90 -7.06
N TYR A 82 -11.30 8.70 -7.63
CA TYR A 82 -11.21 10.15 -7.60
C TYR A 82 -11.55 10.69 -6.18
N PRO A 83 -10.87 11.75 -5.69
CA PRO A 83 -9.77 12.47 -6.33
C PRO A 83 -8.48 11.64 -6.41
N LEU A 84 -7.67 11.84 -7.47
CA LEU A 84 -6.40 11.15 -7.72
C LEU A 84 -5.30 11.61 -6.75
N VAL A 85 -5.54 11.44 -5.46
CA VAL A 85 -4.66 11.80 -4.35
C VAL A 85 -4.64 10.65 -3.34
N PRO A 86 -3.57 10.50 -2.55
CA PRO A 86 -3.51 9.44 -1.55
C PRO A 86 -4.51 9.72 -0.41
N LEU A 87 -5.18 8.65 0.03
CA LEU A 87 -6.05 8.62 1.20
C LEU A 87 -5.30 8.96 2.50
N HIS A 88 -4.05 8.52 2.58
CA HIS A 88 -3.17 8.78 3.71
C HIS A 88 -1.69 8.78 3.29
N LYS A 89 -0.86 9.45 4.08
CA LYS A 89 0.60 9.41 4.00
C LYS A 89 1.16 9.21 5.40
N SER A 90 2.20 8.39 5.51
CA SER A 90 2.90 8.09 6.76
C SER A 90 4.39 7.88 6.47
N VAL A 91 5.19 7.64 7.52
CA VAL A 91 6.61 7.32 7.42
C VAL A 91 6.93 6.06 8.22
N ASP A 92 7.94 5.31 7.81
CA ASP A 92 8.42 4.15 8.58
C ASP A 92 8.90 4.62 9.96
N PRO A 93 8.40 4.02 11.06
CA PRO A 93 8.78 4.43 12.41
C PRO A 93 10.25 4.11 12.72
N LYS A 94 10.90 3.25 11.93
CA LYS A 94 12.31 2.89 12.08
C LYS A 94 13.17 3.80 11.23
N SER A 95 14.25 4.29 11.84
CA SER A 95 15.22 5.11 11.13
C SER A 95 16.11 4.30 10.19
N HIS A 96 16.58 4.95 9.11
CA HIS A 96 17.63 4.46 8.23
C HIS A 96 18.91 4.20 9.03
N ARG A 97 19.60 3.09 8.71
CA ARG A 97 20.77 2.64 9.46
C ARG A 97 21.88 3.70 9.50
N ASP A 98 22.09 4.39 8.39
CA ASP A 98 23.15 5.40 8.28
C ASP A 98 22.82 6.72 8.99
N ALA A 99 21.55 7.14 9.00
CA ALA A 99 21.13 8.30 9.79
C ALA A 99 21.27 8.03 11.31
N ARG A 100 21.00 6.79 11.74
CA ARG A 100 21.21 6.38 13.14
C ARG A 100 22.67 6.52 13.57
N LYS A 101 23.64 6.29 12.67
CA LYS A 101 25.08 6.46 12.99
C LYS A 101 25.45 7.93 13.23
N SER A 102 24.75 8.86 12.58
CA SER A 102 24.93 10.30 12.74
C SER A 102 24.00 10.94 13.77
N GLY A 103 23.30 10.14 14.59
CA GLY A 103 22.40 10.64 15.63
C GLY A 103 21.13 11.32 15.11
N THR A 104 20.84 11.20 13.81
CA THR A 104 19.69 11.83 13.15
C THR A 104 18.59 10.81 12.87
N PHE A 105 17.32 11.22 12.99
CA PHE A 105 16.21 10.41 12.49
C PHE A 105 15.91 10.73 11.03
N VAL A 106 16.13 9.74 10.18
CA VAL A 106 15.57 9.69 8.82
C VAL A 106 14.72 8.42 8.70
N PRO A 107 13.45 8.45 8.29
CA PRO A 107 12.65 7.25 8.16
C PRO A 107 13.17 6.35 7.02
N LYS A 108 13.02 5.03 7.13
CA LYS A 108 13.41 4.11 6.04
C LYS A 108 12.58 4.29 4.78
N ALA A 109 11.29 4.60 4.94
CA ALA A 109 10.37 4.79 3.85
C ALA A 109 9.33 5.85 4.18
N THR A 110 8.76 6.44 3.13
CA THR A 110 7.54 7.24 3.19
C THR A 110 6.47 6.47 2.42
N TYR A 111 5.30 6.30 3.02
CA TYR A 111 4.19 5.56 2.42
C TYR A 111 3.12 6.51 1.93
N SER A 112 2.54 6.21 0.76
CA SER A 112 1.33 6.86 0.24
C SER A 112 0.28 5.80 -0.05
N PHE A 113 -0.89 5.93 0.54
CA PHE A 113 -1.98 4.94 0.46
C PHE A 113 -3.02 5.39 -0.56
N TRP A 114 -3.32 4.55 -1.54
CA TRP A 114 -4.18 4.89 -2.67
C TRP A 114 -5.39 3.97 -2.70
N LEU A 115 -6.57 4.57 -2.74
CA LEU A 115 -7.82 3.83 -2.81
C LEU A 115 -8.04 3.32 -4.24
N ILE A 116 -8.15 2.00 -4.41
CA ILE A 116 -8.26 1.35 -5.72
C ILE A 116 -9.60 0.61 -5.78
N LYS A 117 -10.45 0.97 -6.74
CA LYS A 117 -11.64 0.19 -7.07
C LYS A 117 -11.25 -0.94 -8.00
N VAL A 118 -11.48 -2.17 -7.56
CA VAL A 118 -11.21 -3.38 -8.35
C VAL A 118 -12.11 -3.40 -9.59
N THR A 119 -11.53 -3.74 -10.74
CA THR A 119 -12.26 -4.00 -11.99
C THR A 119 -12.12 -5.45 -12.41
N THR A 120 -11.00 -6.09 -12.07
CA THR A 120 -10.73 -7.48 -12.45
C THR A 120 -9.86 -8.13 -11.37
N GLU A 121 -10.21 -9.38 -11.04
CA GLU A 121 -9.44 -10.25 -10.16
C GLU A 121 -8.99 -11.45 -11.00
N GLU A 122 -7.69 -11.59 -11.26
CA GLU A 122 -7.18 -12.72 -12.03
C GLU A 122 -7.18 -14.00 -11.18
N ALA A 123 -7.64 -15.10 -11.78
CA ALA A 123 -7.73 -16.39 -11.08
C ALA A 123 -6.39 -17.09 -10.92
N HIS A 124 -5.45 -16.90 -11.86
CA HIS A 124 -4.08 -17.44 -11.86
C HIS A 124 -3.12 -16.58 -12.69
N GLY A 125 -1.82 -16.83 -12.58
CA GLY A 125 -0.79 -16.30 -13.47
C GLY A 125 -0.34 -14.88 -13.16
N TRP A 126 -0.67 -14.33 -11.98
CA TRP A 126 -0.13 -13.04 -11.57
C TRP A 126 1.30 -13.17 -11.04
N PRO A 127 2.12 -12.10 -11.14
CA PRO A 127 3.57 -12.18 -10.96
C PRO A 127 4.06 -12.85 -9.66
N GLU A 128 3.46 -12.54 -8.51
CA GLU A 128 3.87 -13.11 -7.22
C GLU A 128 2.93 -14.23 -6.71
N GLU A 129 2.12 -14.88 -7.56
CA GLU A 129 1.16 -15.94 -7.14
C GLU A 129 1.79 -17.05 -6.30
N LYS A 130 3.05 -17.40 -6.59
CA LYS A 130 3.77 -18.46 -5.87
C LYS A 130 4.42 -17.99 -4.56
N GLU A 131 4.50 -16.68 -4.35
CA GLU A 131 5.13 -16.07 -3.17
C GLU A 131 4.09 -15.44 -2.22
N ARG A 132 2.88 -15.21 -2.71
CA ARG A 132 1.80 -14.51 -2.01
C ARG A 132 0.53 -15.32 -1.99
N GLU A 133 -0.10 -15.33 -0.84
CA GLU A 133 -1.52 -15.61 -0.72
C GLU A 133 -2.27 -14.28 -0.70
N ARG A 134 -3.50 -14.25 -1.22
CA ARG A 134 -4.40 -13.10 -1.12
C ARG A 134 -5.68 -13.48 -0.40
N ARG A 135 -6.28 -12.52 0.29
CA ARG A 135 -7.60 -12.69 0.90
C ARG A 135 -8.40 -11.40 0.85
N TRP A 136 -9.72 -11.55 0.79
CA TRP A 136 -10.68 -10.47 0.90
C TRP A 136 -11.30 -10.51 2.29
N VAL A 137 -11.34 -9.36 2.95
CA VAL A 137 -11.85 -9.23 4.33
C VAL A 137 -12.64 -7.95 4.49
N GLY A 138 -13.59 -7.92 5.43
CA GLY A 138 -14.26 -6.68 5.83
C GLY A 138 -13.28 -5.68 6.46
N LYS A 139 -13.71 -4.42 6.57
CA LYS A 139 -12.84 -3.32 7.07
C LYS A 139 -12.24 -3.58 8.45
N GLN A 140 -13.05 -4.06 9.39
CA GLN A 140 -12.61 -4.26 10.77
C GLN A 140 -11.55 -5.36 10.86
N GLU A 141 -11.78 -6.50 10.19
CA GLU A 141 -10.78 -7.56 10.10
C GLU A 141 -9.52 -7.10 9.36
N ALA A 142 -9.66 -6.27 8.32
CA ALA A 142 -8.51 -5.70 7.61
C ALA A 142 -7.60 -4.90 8.55
N ILE A 143 -8.19 -4.05 9.41
CA ILE A 143 -7.47 -3.24 10.39
C ILE A 143 -6.71 -4.12 11.38
N GLU A 144 -7.37 -5.14 11.94
CA GLU A 144 -6.78 -6.06 12.91
C GLU A 144 -5.60 -6.83 12.31
N LEU A 145 -5.74 -7.30 11.06
CA LEU A 145 -4.72 -8.11 10.39
C LEU A 145 -3.46 -7.33 9.99
N VAL A 146 -3.54 -6.00 9.82
CA VAL A 146 -2.41 -5.16 9.40
C VAL A 146 -1.78 -4.34 10.53
N GLU A 147 -2.41 -4.28 11.70
CA GLU A 147 -1.99 -3.44 12.84
C GLU A 147 -0.54 -3.68 13.24
N TRP A 148 -0.10 -4.94 13.27
CA TRP A 148 1.26 -5.34 13.65
C TRP A 148 2.37 -4.63 12.85
N ARG A 149 2.05 -4.16 11.64
CA ARG A 149 3.03 -3.59 10.72
C ARG A 149 3.41 -2.16 11.07
N ASN A 150 2.49 -1.40 11.68
CA ASN A 150 2.67 -0.01 12.09
C ASN A 150 3.29 0.89 11.00
N ASP A 151 2.77 0.82 9.77
CA ASP A 151 3.21 1.62 8.63
C ASP A 151 2.16 2.63 8.14
N GLY A 152 1.07 2.82 8.87
CA GLY A 152 -0.03 3.72 8.48
C GLY A 152 -1.24 3.01 7.85
N ALA A 153 -1.20 1.69 7.67
CA ALA A 153 -2.29 0.94 7.05
C ALA A 153 -3.61 1.03 7.84
N VAL A 154 -3.54 1.01 9.19
CA VAL A 154 -4.71 1.14 10.07
C VAL A 154 -5.39 2.49 9.85
N GLU A 155 -4.61 3.58 9.85
CA GLU A 155 -5.09 4.94 9.66
C GLU A 155 -5.65 5.14 8.25
N ALA A 156 -5.03 4.53 7.24
CA ALA A 156 -5.53 4.56 5.87
C ALA A 156 -6.90 3.86 5.78
N LEU A 157 -7.02 2.62 6.27
CA LEU A 157 -8.29 1.88 6.27
C LEU A 157 -9.37 2.62 7.05
N ALA A 158 -9.05 3.14 8.24
CA ALA A 158 -9.99 3.89 9.07
C ALA A 158 -10.62 5.09 8.34
N LYS A 159 -9.84 5.78 7.49
CA LYS A 159 -10.30 6.94 6.70
C LYS A 159 -11.25 6.58 5.56
N VAL A 160 -11.33 5.32 5.14
CA VAL A 160 -12.26 4.92 4.09
C VAL A 160 -13.69 5.03 4.61
N LYS A 161 -14.50 5.88 3.99
CA LYS A 161 -15.95 5.98 4.26
C LYS A 161 -16.67 5.06 3.29
N GLU A 162 -17.03 3.85 3.73
CA GLU A 162 -17.62 2.83 2.86
C GLU A 162 -18.92 3.29 2.21
N GLN A 163 -19.70 4.15 2.89
CA GLN A 163 -20.90 4.74 2.28
C GLN A 163 -20.62 5.52 0.99
N ASP A 164 -19.47 6.19 0.90
CA ASP A 164 -19.08 6.98 -0.28
C ASP A 164 -18.73 6.05 -1.46
N LEU A 165 -18.30 4.82 -1.17
CA LEU A 165 -17.94 3.82 -2.17
C LEU A 165 -19.18 3.18 -2.81
N LEU A 166 -20.23 2.98 -2.01
CA LEU A 166 -21.49 2.36 -2.43
C LEU A 166 -22.31 3.28 -3.33
N ILE A 167 -22.31 4.59 -3.06
CA ILE A 167 -23.03 5.60 -3.86
C ILE A 167 -22.40 5.76 -5.26
N ALA A 168 -21.10 5.52 -5.38
CA ALA A 168 -20.36 5.62 -6.64
C ALA A 168 -20.41 4.34 -7.51
N ALA A 169 -21.19 3.33 -7.13
CA ALA A 169 -21.45 2.17 -7.98
C ALA A 169 -22.58 2.52 -8.97
N PRO A 170 -22.40 2.33 -10.30
CA PRO A 170 -23.51 2.51 -11.23
C PRO A 170 -24.64 1.56 -10.84
N THR A 171 -25.84 2.11 -10.62
CA THR A 171 -27.07 1.33 -10.55
C THR A 171 -27.35 0.75 -11.92
N GLY A 172 -27.13 -0.56 -12.10
CA GLY A 172 -27.72 -1.39 -13.15
C GLY A 172 -27.30 -1.06 -14.58
#